data_AF-E2BMX8-F1
#
_entry.id   AF-E2BMX8-F1
#
_cell.length_a   1.000
_cell.length_b   1.000
_cell.length_c   1.000
_cell.angle_alpha   90.00
_cell.angle_beta   90.00
_cell.angle_gamma   90.00
#
_symmetry.space_group_name_H-M   'P 1'
#
loop_
_entity.id
_entity.type
_entity.pdbx_description
1 polymer ?
#
loop_
_entity_poly.entity_id
_entity_poly.type
_entity_poly.pdbx_seq_one_letter_code
_entity_poly.pdbx_strand_id
1 'polypeptide(L)' 'NYTNQRQQLYISKRALDQKRLLIASKRRKVVLLHDNARPYVALSLKQMLLELEVLSHSAYSPDIAPSDYHLFWS' A
#
# COMPACT_ATOMS: atom_id res chain seq x y z
N ASN A 1 26.80 -17.20 28.61
CA ASN A 1 26.82 -16.06 27.66
C ASN A 1 25.98 -16.27 26.41
N TYR A 2 26.10 -17.37 25.67
CA TYR A 2 25.34 -17.59 24.42
C TYR A 2 23.82 -17.72 24.57
N THR A 3 23.35 -18.31 25.67
CA THR A 3 21.91 -18.48 25.95
C THR A 3 21.21 -17.14 26.11
N ASN A 4 21.84 -16.20 26.81
CA ASN A 4 21.31 -14.86 27.02
C ASN A 4 21.24 -14.08 25.69
N GLN A 5 22.28 -14.15 24.85
CA GLN A 5 22.26 -13.53 23.51
C GLN A 5 21.15 -14.08 22.60
N ARG A 6 20.92 -15.39 22.60
CA ARG A 6 19.82 -16.00 21.82
C ARG A 6 18.45 -15.58 22.33
N GLN A 7 18.29 -15.46 23.66
CA GLN A 7 17.07 -14.94 24.27
C GLN A 7 16.80 -13.48 23.89
N GLN A 8 17.83 -12.63 23.94
CA GLN A 8 17.71 -11.22 23.54
C GLN A 8 17.31 -11.08 22.06
N LEU A 9 17.90 -11.87 21.16
CA LEU A 9 17.53 -11.89 19.74
C LEU A 9 16.07 -12.33 19.53
N TYR A 10 15.62 -13.37 20.24
CA TYR A 10 14.25 -13.84 20.15
C TYR A 10 13.24 -12.78 20.61
N ILE A 11 13.50 -12.12 21.74
CA ILE A 11 12.63 -11.07 22.28
C ILE A 11 12.57 -9.87 21.34
N SER A 12 13.71 -9.44 20.80
CA SER A 12 13.78 -8.31 19.87
C SER A 12 12.99 -8.58 18.58
N LYS A 13 13.15 -9.78 18.00
CA LYS A 13 12.39 -10.19 16.81
C LYS A 13 10.89 -10.21 17.10
N ARG A 14 10.48 -10.77 18.24
CA ARG A 14 9.06 -10.83 18.64
C ARG A 14 8.46 -9.44 18.84
N ALA A 15 9.20 -8.52 19.46
CA ALA A 15 8.77 -7.13 19.64
C ALA A 15 8.62 -6.40 18.30
N LEU A 16 9.50 -6.67 17.34
CA LEU A 16 9.44 -6.09 16.00
C LEU A 16 8.22 -6.61 15.22
N ASP A 17 7.95 -7.91 15.30
CA ASP A 17 6.77 -8.52 14.68
C ASP A 17 5.46 -7.99 15.31
N GLN A 18 5.42 -7.83 16.63
CA GLN A 18 4.28 -7.20 17.32
C GLN A 18 4.06 -5.76 16.87
N LYS A 19 5.11 -4.94 16.75
CA LYS A 19 5.00 -3.56 16.24
C LYS A 19 4.48 -3.55 14.80
N ARG A 20 4.94 -4.45 13.94
CA ARG A 20 4.46 -4.59 12.55
C ARG A 20 2.98 -4.94 12.49
N LEU A 21 2.54 -5.90 13.31
CA LEU A 21 1.13 -6.28 13.40
C LEU A 21 0.25 -5.13 13.88
N LEU A 22 0.70 -4.36 14.88
CA LEU A 22 0.00 -3.17 15.36
C LEU A 22 -0.09 -2.06 14.31
N ILE A 23 0.93 -1.88 13.48
CA ILE A 23 0.89 -0.92 12.37
C ILE A 23 -0.07 -1.41 11.29
N ALA A 24 -0.02 -2.69 10.95
CA ALA A 24 -0.91 -3.29 9.96
C ALA A 24 -2.38 -3.21 10.41
N SER A 25 -2.68 -3.48 11.67
CA SER A 25 -4.05 -3.39 12.21
C SER A 25 -4.60 -1.96 12.26
N LYS A 26 -3.72 -0.96 12.36
CA LYS A 26 -4.09 0.47 12.35
C LYS A 26 -4.22 1.06 10.94
N ARG A 27 -3.78 0.36 9.90
CA ARG A 27 -3.95 0.82 8.52
C ARG A 27 -5.43 0.73 8.17
N ARG A 28 -6.06 1.89 7.89
CA ARG A 28 -7.36 1.93 7.21
C ARG A 28 -7.19 1.32 5.82
N LYS A 29 -8.24 0.65 5.32
CA LYS A 29 -8.27 0.11 3.96
C LYS A 29 -7.98 1.25 2.98
N VAL A 30 -6.85 1.15 2.28
CA VAL A 30 -6.47 2.12 1.25
C VAL A 30 -7.11 1.67 -0.04
N VAL A 31 -7.94 2.54 -0.61
CA VAL A 31 -8.58 2.33 -1.89
C VAL A 31 -7.87 3.22 -2.91
N LEU A 32 -7.36 2.62 -3.97
CA LEU A 32 -6.64 3.32 -5.01
C LEU A 32 -7.62 3.71 -6.12
N LEU A 33 -7.67 5.01 -6.44
CA LEU A 33 -8.33 5.53 -7.62
C LEU A 33 -7.25 5.97 -8.61
N HIS A 34 -7.21 5.34 -9.77
CA HIS A 34 -6.32 5.72 -10.88
C HIS A 34 -7.08 5.58 -12.21
N ASP A 35 -6.59 6.22 -13.26
CA ASP A 35 -7.19 6.13 -14.59
C ASP A 35 -6.90 4.78 -15.27
N ASN A 36 -7.79 4.33 -16.16
CA ASN A 36 -7.58 3.07 -16.89
C ASN A 36 -6.58 3.20 -18.05
N ALA A 37 -5.76 4.26 -18.06
CA ALA A 37 -4.74 4.45 -19.08
C ALA A 37 -3.80 3.24 -19.08
N ARG A 38 -3.50 2.74 -20.28
CA ARG A 38 -2.70 1.53 -20.44
C ARG A 38 -1.33 1.75 -19.79
N PRO A 39 -1.01 1.05 -18.69
CA PRO A 39 0.18 1.41 -17.93
C PRO A 39 1.43 0.94 -18.69
N TYR A 40 2.41 1.81 -18.92
CA TYR A 40 3.74 1.42 -19.41
C TYR A 40 4.59 0.90 -18.24
N VAL A 41 4.12 -0.15 -17.57
CA VAL A 41 4.47 -0.42 -16.18
C VAL A 41 5.17 -1.76 -15.97
N ALA A 42 6.23 -1.73 -15.16
CA ALA A 42 7.01 -2.89 -14.74
C ALA A 42 6.19 -3.89 -13.91
N LEU A 43 6.58 -5.17 -13.92
CA LEU A 43 5.87 -6.27 -13.23
C LEU A 43 5.64 -6.02 -11.73
N SER A 44 6.58 -5.35 -11.07
CA SER A 44 6.51 -5.01 -9.64
C SER A 44 5.31 -4.12 -9.29
N LEU A 45 4.97 -3.18 -10.16
CA LEU A 45 3.83 -2.28 -9.97
C LEU A 45 2.50 -3.00 -10.20
N LYS A 46 2.45 -4.02 -11.07
CA LYS A 46 1.25 -4.88 -11.20
C LYS A 46 0.98 -5.66 -9.92
N GLN A 47 2.01 -6.19 -9.28
CA GLN A 47 1.88 -6.89 -8.00
C GLN A 47 1.38 -5.94 -6.90
N MET A 48 1.94 -4.73 -6.83
CA MET A 48 1.48 -3.71 -5.89
C MET A 48 0.02 -3.30 -6.11
N LEU A 49 -0.42 -3.18 -7.37
CA LEU A 49 -1.82 -2.88 -7.71
C LEU A 49 -2.79 -3.98 -7.30
N LEU A 50 -2.37 -5.26 -7.34
CA LEU A 50 -3.19 -6.39 -6.88
C LEU A 50 -3.34 -6.43 -5.35
N GLU A 51 -2.39 -5.89 -4.60
CA GLU A 51 -2.45 -5.79 -3.14
C GLU A 51 -3.37 -4.66 -2.65
N LEU A 52 -3.66 -3.69 -3.52
CA LEU A 52 -4.54 -2.56 -3.24
C LEU A 52 -5.93 -2.81 -3.81
N GLU A 53 -6.97 -2.35 -3.10
CA GLU A 53 -8.32 -2.35 -3.67
C GLU A 53 -8.41 -1.21 -4.69
N VAL A 54 -8.45 -1.57 -5.97
CA VAL A 54 -8.61 -0.60 -7.06
C VAL A 54 -10.10 -0.37 -7.31
N LEU A 55 -10.55 0.88 -7.22
CA LEU A 55 -11.91 1.24 -7.62
C LEU A 55 -12.08 1.07 -9.12
N SER A 56 -13.17 0.41 -9.53
CA SER A 56 -13.58 0.36 -10.93
C SER A 56 -13.91 1.78 -11.41
N HIS A 57 -13.06 2.35 -12.27
CA HIS A 57 -13.31 3.62 -12.93
C HIS A 57 -13.84 3.38 -14.35
N SER A 58 -14.75 4.22 -14.86
CA SER A 58 -15.14 4.20 -16.28
C SER A 58 -13.97 4.64 -17.15
N ALA A 59 -13.86 4.11 -18.38
CA ALA A 59 -12.83 4.60 -19.28
C ALA A 59 -13.10 6.08 -19.66
N TYR A 60 -12.11 6.95 -19.47
CA TYR A 60 -12.10 8.35 -19.92
C TYR A 60 -13.14 9.28 -19.27
N SER A 61 -13.25 9.26 -17.93
CA SER A 61 -14.06 10.23 -17.17
C SER A 61 -13.18 11.17 -16.32
N PRO A 62 -12.51 12.16 -16.93
CA PRO A 62 -11.66 13.13 -16.23
C PRO A 62 -12.44 13.99 -15.22
N ASP A 63 -13.76 14.09 -15.37
CA ASP A 63 -14.71 14.70 -14.44
C ASP A 63 -14.83 13.94 -13.10
N ILE A 64 -14.46 12.66 -13.07
CA ILE A 64 -14.57 11.79 -11.88
C ILE A 64 -13.22 11.68 -11.15
N ALA A 65 -12.11 12.03 -11.79
CA ALA A 65 -10.79 12.02 -11.18
C ALA A 65 -10.58 13.31 -10.37
N PRO A 66 -10.50 13.26 -9.02
CA PRO A 66 -10.29 14.45 -8.21
C PRO A 66 -8.96 15.14 -8.52
N SER A 67 -7.96 14.39 -9.02
CA SER A 67 -6.70 14.95 -9.49
C SER A 67 -6.89 15.89 -10.67
N ASP A 68 -7.62 15.45 -11.67
CA ASP A 68 -7.70 16.14 -12.95
C ASP A 68 -8.56 17.39 -12.80
N TYR A 69 -9.66 17.30 -12.05
CA TYR A 69 -10.57 18.43 -11.81
C TYR A 69 -10.14 19.38 -10.70
N HIS A 70 -9.63 18.90 -9.56
CA HIS A 70 -9.32 19.76 -8.42
C HIS A 70 -7.84 20.12 -8.26
N LEU A 71 -6.90 19.28 -8.72
CA LEU A 71 -5.47 19.50 -8.50
C LEU A 71 -4.75 20.10 -9.72
N PHE A 72 -5.16 19.74 -10.94
CA PHE A 72 -4.48 20.16 -12.17
C PHE A 72 -5.25 21.17 -13.04
N TRP A 73 -6.54 21.41 -12.77
CA TRP A 73 -7.35 22.37 -13.52
C TRP A 73 -7.20 23.84 -13.03
N SER A 74 -6.43 24.12 -11.98
CA SER A 74 -6.21 25.50 -11.49
C SER A 74 -5.31 26.33 -12.40
#